data_AF-A0A914YB53-F1
#
_entry.id   AF-A0A914YB53-F1
#
_cell.length_a   1.000
_cell.length_b   1.000
_cell.length_c   1.000
_cell.angle_alpha   90.00
_cell.angle_beta   90.00
_cell.angle_gamma   90.00
#
_symmetry.space_group_name_H-M   'P 1'
#
loop_
_entity.id
_entity.type
_entity.pdbx_description
1 polymer ?
#
loop_
_entity_poly.entity_id
_entity_poly.type
_entity_poly.pdbx_seq_one_letter_code
_entity_poly.pdbx_strand_id
1 'polypeptide(L)'
;MASLIPLISKRGVRSLNPHFFRAPWPFVKNNATGLRKIGPIRIEKTQYPGQEREFPEISPKFMKNNDPRLRRYTKVAETGYIDRKTGKYVEVEEMIPRLVVPDLTGFELKPYVSYRADVDIERRRSTYQAKIIEKGSEEAADLATREDERWPPPPMTPKTLFDLYYAEDVREAFKKRDKENS
;
A
#
# COMPACT_ATOMS: atom_id res chain seq x y z
N MET A 1 32.51 -45.08 57.42
CA MET A 1 32.03 -44.26 56.29
C MET A 1 32.88 -43.01 56.22
N ALA A 2 33.83 -42.96 55.29
CA ALA A 2 34.77 -41.84 55.17
C ALA A 2 34.03 -40.54 54.80
N SER A 3 34.24 -39.49 55.57
CA SER A 3 33.77 -38.14 55.23
C SER A 3 34.57 -37.63 54.03
N LEU A 4 33.89 -37.37 52.92
CA LEU A 4 34.46 -36.74 51.74
C LEU A 4 34.75 -35.26 52.06
N ILE A 5 35.90 -34.97 52.67
CA ILE A 5 36.42 -33.61 52.77
C ILE A 5 37.11 -33.31 51.43
N PRO A 6 36.61 -32.37 50.61
CA PRO A 6 37.22 -32.07 49.32
C PRO A 6 38.59 -31.41 49.54
N LEU A 7 39.63 -32.00 48.95
CA LEU A 7 41.00 -31.48 49.00
C LEU A 7 41.14 -30.33 48.00
N ILE A 8 41.06 -29.09 48.48
CA ILE A 8 41.10 -27.88 47.64
C ILE A 8 42.56 -27.53 47.31
N SER A 9 42.93 -27.58 46.02
CA SER A 9 44.25 -27.18 45.55
C SER A 9 44.55 -25.71 45.86
N LYS A 10 45.67 -25.44 46.55
CA LYS A 10 46.17 -24.07 46.83
C LYS A 10 47.09 -23.51 45.75
N ARG A 11 47.48 -24.32 44.75
CA ARG A 11 48.40 -23.93 43.65
C ARG A 11 47.65 -23.85 42.32
N GLY A 12 46.68 -22.97 42.25
CA GLY A 12 46.01 -22.57 41.02
C GLY A 12 45.70 -21.08 41.09
N VAL A 13 45.88 -20.36 39.98
CA VAL A 13 45.54 -18.93 39.87
C VAL A 13 44.14 -18.72 40.44
N ARG A 14 44.02 -17.75 41.37
CA ARG A 14 42.80 -17.48 42.18
C ARG A 14 41.54 -17.16 41.35
N SER A 15 41.62 -17.17 40.02
CA SER A 15 40.60 -16.65 39.11
C SER A 15 39.51 -17.65 38.72
N LEU A 16 39.59 -18.94 39.04
CA LEU A 16 38.64 -19.93 38.53
C LEU A 16 38.13 -20.95 39.57
N ASN A 17 38.10 -20.61 40.87
CA ASN A 17 37.47 -21.46 41.88
C ASN A 17 36.03 -20.98 42.18
N PRO A 18 34.99 -21.74 41.80
CA PRO A 18 33.58 -21.35 41.93
C PRO A 18 33.10 -21.20 43.38
N HIS A 19 33.83 -21.69 44.39
CA HIS A 19 33.51 -21.41 45.79
C HIS A 19 33.81 -19.96 46.21
N PHE A 20 34.72 -19.27 45.52
CA PHE A 20 35.07 -17.87 45.78
C PHE A 20 34.34 -16.88 44.88
N PHE A 21 33.68 -17.37 43.82
CA PHE A 21 32.75 -16.59 43.01
C PHE A 21 31.32 -16.99 43.37
N ARG A 22 30.73 -16.28 44.32
CA ARG A 22 29.27 -16.15 44.31
C ARG A 22 28.95 -15.42 43.01
N ALA A 23 28.30 -16.08 42.04
CA ALA A 23 27.60 -15.33 41.00
C ALA A 23 26.79 -14.26 41.75
N PRO A 24 26.79 -12.99 41.34
CA PRO A 24 26.16 -11.96 42.17
C PRO A 24 24.67 -12.25 42.44
N TRP A 25 24.07 -13.15 41.63
CA TRP A 25 22.74 -13.77 41.77
C TRP A 25 21.59 -12.71 41.80
N PRO A 26 20.30 -13.06 41.66
CA PRO A 26 19.74 -14.37 41.29
C PRO A 26 18.57 -14.32 40.26
N PHE A 27 18.04 -15.50 39.90
CA PHE A 27 16.64 -15.81 39.52
C PHE A 27 16.22 -15.83 38.04
N VAL A 28 16.33 -17.02 37.43
CA VAL A 28 15.16 -17.56 36.71
C VAL A 28 14.24 -18.15 37.79
N LYS A 29 13.10 -17.49 38.04
CA LYS A 29 12.03 -17.98 38.92
C LYS A 29 11.03 -18.73 38.04
N ASN A 30 10.53 -19.89 38.48
CA ASN A 30 9.40 -20.55 37.79
C ASN A 30 8.21 -19.55 37.73
N ASN A 31 7.61 -19.41 36.54
CA ASN A 31 6.67 -18.37 36.06
C ASN A 31 7.29 -17.05 35.54
N ALA A 32 8.48 -17.06 34.94
CA ALA A 32 9.08 -15.87 34.32
C ALA A 32 8.66 -15.68 32.84
N THR A 33 8.05 -14.53 32.53
CA THR A 33 7.92 -13.99 31.15
C THR A 33 8.79 -12.74 30.99
N GLY A 34 9.62 -12.69 29.94
CA GLY A 34 10.19 -11.46 29.35
C GLY A 34 11.63 -11.09 29.74
N LEU A 35 12.48 -10.79 28.74
CA LEU A 35 13.74 -10.05 28.87
C LEU A 35 13.43 -8.57 29.16
N ARG A 36 14.20 -7.94 30.06
CA ARG A 36 13.88 -6.68 30.77
C ARG A 36 13.76 -5.42 29.89
N LYS A 37 12.75 -4.58 30.17
CA LYS A 37 12.88 -3.10 30.18
C LYS A 37 13.73 -2.73 31.41
N ILE A 38 14.59 -1.69 31.36
CA ILE A 38 15.27 -1.02 32.51
C ILE A 38 16.73 -1.47 32.77
N GLY A 39 17.70 -0.72 32.22
CA GLY A 39 18.90 -0.27 32.96
C GLY A 39 18.51 0.81 33.99
N PRO A 40 19.42 1.34 34.84
CA PRO A 40 19.01 2.10 36.03
C PRO A 40 18.12 3.32 35.71
N ILE A 41 16.89 3.34 36.23
CA ILE A 41 16.02 4.53 36.27
C ILE A 41 16.27 5.26 37.58
N ARG A 42 16.65 6.55 37.52
CA ARG A 42 16.48 7.47 38.65
C ARG A 42 15.00 7.87 38.71
N ILE A 43 14.32 7.49 39.80
CA ILE A 43 12.98 8.00 40.08
C ILE A 43 13.16 9.23 40.98
N GLU A 44 13.10 10.43 40.41
CA GLU A 44 12.98 11.64 41.23
C GLU A 44 11.53 11.75 41.73
N LYS A 45 11.34 11.84 43.05
CA LYS A 45 10.00 11.90 43.68
C LYS A 45 9.14 13.09 43.21
N THR A 46 9.75 14.07 42.56
CA THR A 46 9.12 15.29 42.05
C THR A 46 8.88 15.29 40.54
N GLN A 47 9.30 14.26 39.81
CA GLN A 47 9.13 14.21 38.36
C GLN A 47 7.75 13.65 38.03
N TYR A 48 6.90 14.48 37.43
CA TYR A 48 5.63 14.02 36.89
C TYR A 48 5.90 13.16 35.65
N PRO A 49 5.17 12.05 35.44
CA PRO A 49 5.31 11.28 34.22
C PRO A 49 5.02 12.17 32.99
N GLY A 50 6.02 12.35 32.12
CA GLY A 50 5.93 13.15 30.88
C GLY A 50 6.90 14.33 30.75
N GLN A 51 7.79 14.56 31.71
CA GLN A 51 8.63 15.76 31.78
C GLN A 51 9.69 15.89 30.67
N GLU A 52 10.18 14.77 30.12
CA GLU A 52 11.25 14.76 29.08
C GLU A 52 10.82 14.17 27.72
N ARG A 53 9.52 14.08 27.44
CA ARG A 53 9.02 13.70 26.09
C ARG A 53 9.62 12.36 25.57
N GLU A 54 9.92 11.42 26.48
CA GLU A 54 10.60 10.13 26.21
C GLU A 54 9.82 9.17 25.30
N PHE A 55 8.56 9.49 25.01
CA PHE A 55 7.77 8.83 23.98
C PHE A 55 7.51 9.88 22.89
N PRO A 56 8.11 9.75 21.68
CA PRO A 56 7.96 10.77 20.65
C PRO A 56 6.49 11.02 20.29
N GLU A 57 5.66 9.99 20.36
CA GLU A 57 4.27 10.02 19.94
C GLU A 57 3.55 8.98 20.79
N ILE A 58 2.40 9.33 21.36
CA ILE A 58 1.51 8.33 21.93
C ILE A 58 1.30 7.28 20.83
N SER A 59 1.62 6.00 21.09
CA SER A 59 1.46 4.97 20.07
C SER A 59 -0.01 5.01 19.61
N PRO A 60 -0.31 5.22 18.32
CA PRO A 60 -1.69 5.29 17.85
C PRO A 60 -2.45 3.99 18.05
N LYS A 61 -1.70 2.91 18.35
CA LYS A 61 -2.19 1.59 18.69
C LYS A 61 -3.23 1.68 19.81
N PHE A 62 -4.43 1.20 19.51
CA PHE A 62 -5.64 1.33 20.32
C PHE A 62 -5.40 1.11 21.82
N MET A 63 -5.37 2.22 22.57
CA MET A 63 -5.52 2.23 24.02
C MET A 63 -6.85 2.94 24.32
N LYS A 64 -7.63 2.41 25.27
CA LYS A 64 -8.94 2.97 25.64
C LYS A 64 -8.90 4.46 26.00
N ASN A 65 -7.73 4.93 26.45
CA ASN A 65 -7.49 6.30 26.93
C ASN A 65 -6.71 7.17 25.93
N ASN A 66 -6.68 6.82 24.65
CA ASN A 66 -5.96 7.62 23.65
C ASN A 66 -6.69 8.95 23.33
N ASP A 67 -5.94 10.02 23.05
CA ASP A 67 -6.50 11.32 22.67
C ASP A 67 -7.41 11.15 21.43
N PRO A 68 -8.64 11.71 21.43
CA PRO A 68 -9.53 11.64 20.27
C PRO A 68 -8.90 12.06 18.93
N ARG A 69 -7.94 12.99 18.94
CA ARG A 69 -7.19 13.45 17.76
C ARG A 69 -6.38 12.33 17.09
N LEU A 70 -5.99 11.31 17.86
CA LEU A 70 -5.15 10.20 17.38
C LEU A 70 -5.97 9.04 16.79
N ARG A 71 -7.31 9.09 16.85
CA ARG A 71 -8.20 8.03 16.37
C ARG A 71 -8.11 7.75 14.87
N ARG A 72 -7.58 8.69 14.07
CA ARG A 72 -7.50 8.60 12.58
C ARG A 72 -6.09 8.48 12.03
N TYR A 73 -5.18 7.87 12.79
CA TYR A 73 -3.79 7.75 12.37
C TYR A 73 -3.59 6.94 11.07
N THR A 74 -4.50 6.02 10.75
CA THR A 74 -4.46 5.20 9.53
C THR A 74 -4.92 5.94 8.28
N LYS A 75 -5.46 7.17 8.41
CA LYS A 75 -6.00 7.98 7.30
C LYS A 75 -7.08 7.27 6.47
N VAL A 76 -7.81 6.34 7.09
CA VAL A 76 -9.00 5.73 6.46
C VAL A 76 -10.08 6.81 6.28
N ALA A 77 -10.64 6.89 5.07
CA ALA A 77 -11.75 7.79 4.78
C ALA A 77 -13.01 7.38 5.56
N GLU A 78 -13.81 8.35 5.99
CA GLU A 78 -15.06 8.07 6.70
C GLU A 78 -16.16 7.63 5.73
N THR A 79 -17.05 6.76 6.21
CA THR A 79 -18.22 6.26 5.49
C THR A 79 -19.53 6.89 5.95
N GLY A 80 -19.46 8.01 6.68
CA GLY A 80 -20.59 8.59 7.38
C GLY A 80 -20.18 9.70 8.34
N TYR A 81 -21.07 10.07 9.25
CA TYR A 81 -20.86 11.18 10.19
C TYR A 81 -21.41 10.87 11.58
N ILE A 82 -20.97 11.64 12.58
CA ILE A 82 -21.52 11.55 13.95
C ILE A 82 -22.71 12.50 14.06
N ASP A 83 -23.90 11.96 14.38
CA ASP A 83 -25.09 12.79 14.62
C ASP A 83 -24.90 13.62 15.89
N ARG A 84 -25.12 14.94 15.80
CA ARG A 84 -24.94 15.89 16.90
C ARG A 84 -25.95 15.68 18.03
N LYS A 85 -27.15 15.17 17.71
CA LYS A 85 -28.23 15.01 18.70
C LYS A 85 -28.06 13.73 19.52
N THR A 86 -27.81 12.61 18.84
CA THR A 86 -27.66 11.31 19.51
C THR A 86 -26.22 10.96 19.88
N GLY A 87 -25.22 11.62 19.29
CA GLY A 87 -23.81 11.28 19.45
C GLY A 87 -23.42 9.94 18.82
N LYS A 88 -24.32 9.33 18.04
CA LYS A 88 -24.11 8.04 17.37
C LYS A 88 -23.54 8.25 15.98
N TYR A 89 -22.73 7.30 15.52
CA TYR A 89 -22.24 7.29 14.14
C TYR A 89 -23.34 6.79 13.20
N VAL A 90 -23.61 7.55 12.15
CA VAL A 90 -24.59 7.25 11.11
C VAL A 90 -23.82 7.02 9.80
N GLU A 91 -23.97 5.82 9.25
CA GLU A 91 -23.38 5.44 7.97
C GLU A 91 -24.21 6.01 6.81
N VAL A 92 -23.53 6.47 5.77
CA VAL A 92 -24.13 7.02 4.55
C VAL A 92 -23.81 6.05 3.41
N GLU A 93 -24.84 5.46 2.81
CA GLU A 93 -24.72 4.37 1.85
C GLU A 93 -23.88 4.76 0.61
N GLU A 94 -23.97 6.02 0.19
CA GLU A 94 -23.24 6.61 -0.94
C GLU A 94 -21.76 6.87 -0.63
N MET A 95 -21.39 6.99 0.65
CA MET A 95 -19.99 7.16 1.07
C MET A 95 -19.26 5.82 1.20
N ILE A 96 -19.99 4.70 1.17
CA ILE A 96 -19.40 3.36 1.28
C ILE A 96 -18.93 2.91 -0.12
N PRO A 97 -17.62 2.66 -0.31
CA PRO A 97 -17.12 2.22 -1.61
C PRO A 97 -17.64 0.82 -1.94
N ARG A 98 -18.25 0.67 -3.13
CA ARG A 98 -18.73 -0.61 -3.66
C ARG A 98 -17.79 -1.10 -4.75
N LEU A 99 -17.32 -2.34 -4.61
CA LEU A 99 -16.56 -3.00 -5.67
C LEU A 99 -17.53 -3.48 -6.76
N VAL A 100 -17.43 -2.86 -7.95
CA VAL A 100 -18.15 -3.33 -9.14
C VAL A 100 -17.31 -4.43 -9.78
N VAL A 101 -17.72 -5.68 -9.58
CA VAL A 101 -17.00 -6.86 -10.07
C VAL A 101 -17.77 -7.45 -11.26
N PRO A 102 -17.17 -7.52 -12.46
CA PRO A 102 -17.81 -8.16 -13.62
C PRO A 102 -17.83 -9.68 -13.47
N ASP A 103 -18.72 -10.35 -14.20
CA ASP A 103 -18.67 -11.81 -14.35
C ASP A 103 -17.49 -12.19 -15.27
N LEU A 104 -16.65 -13.11 -14.80
CA LEU A 104 -15.46 -13.58 -15.50
C LEU A 104 -15.62 -15.01 -16.03
N THR A 105 -16.83 -15.56 -16.03
CA THR A 105 -17.09 -16.87 -16.64
C THR A 105 -16.77 -16.84 -18.14
N GLY A 106 -15.90 -17.75 -18.59
CA GLY A 106 -15.45 -17.80 -19.99
C GLY A 106 -14.43 -16.73 -20.40
N PHE A 107 -13.84 -15.98 -19.46
CA PHE A 107 -12.85 -14.96 -19.79
C PHE A 107 -11.49 -15.58 -20.18
N GLU A 108 -11.08 -15.40 -21.43
CA GLU A 108 -9.87 -16.03 -21.99
C GLU A 108 -8.57 -15.31 -21.60
N LEU A 109 -8.64 -14.00 -21.31
CA LEU A 109 -7.45 -13.19 -21.05
C LEU A 109 -6.83 -13.53 -19.68
N LYS A 110 -5.50 -13.67 -19.66
CA LYS A 110 -4.71 -14.02 -18.48
C LYS A 110 -3.84 -12.84 -18.04
N PRO A 111 -3.43 -12.76 -16.76
CA PRO A 111 -2.54 -11.70 -16.28
C PRO A 111 -1.17 -11.64 -16.97
N TYR A 112 -0.75 -12.77 -17.55
CA TYR A 112 0.54 -12.90 -18.23
C TYR A 112 0.32 -13.36 -19.66
N VAL A 113 1.17 -12.84 -20.55
CA VAL A 113 1.16 -13.11 -21.99
C VAL A 113 2.42 -13.90 -22.35
N SER A 114 2.36 -14.67 -23.44
CA SER A 114 3.52 -15.38 -23.97
C SER A 114 4.55 -14.42 -24.59
N TYR A 115 5.83 -14.74 -24.49
CA TYR A 115 6.93 -13.99 -25.12
C TYR A 115 6.82 -13.87 -26.66
N ARG A 116 6.00 -14.70 -27.31
CA ARG A 116 5.76 -14.59 -28.77
C ARG A 116 5.04 -13.30 -29.15
N ALA A 117 4.32 -12.68 -28.21
CA ALA A 117 3.60 -11.44 -28.45
C ALA A 117 4.55 -10.29 -28.84
N ASP A 118 5.77 -10.26 -28.31
CA ASP A 118 6.76 -9.21 -28.64
C ASP A 118 7.14 -9.26 -30.13
N VAL A 119 7.34 -10.46 -30.67
CA VAL A 119 7.65 -10.68 -32.09
C VAL A 119 6.48 -10.21 -32.98
N ASP A 120 5.25 -10.51 -32.58
CA ASP A 120 4.06 -10.07 -33.31
C ASP A 120 3.86 -8.55 -33.24
N ILE A 121 4.15 -7.93 -32.09
CA ILE A 121 4.12 -6.48 -31.89
C ILE A 121 5.12 -5.78 -32.79
N GLU A 122 6.37 -6.24 -32.83
CA GLU A 122 7.42 -5.68 -33.70
C GLU A 122 7.06 -5.82 -35.18
N ARG A 123 6.49 -6.97 -35.56
CA ARG A 123 5.97 -7.18 -36.91
C ARG A 123 4.88 -6.17 -37.25
N ARG A 124 3.86 -6.00 -36.42
CA ARG A 124 2.78 -5.04 -36.65
C ARG A 124 3.33 -3.61 -36.76
N ARG A 125 4.22 -3.23 -35.84
CA ARG A 125 4.85 -1.91 -35.84
C ARG A 125 5.61 -1.62 -37.13
N SER A 126 6.46 -2.54 -37.59
CA SER A 126 7.22 -2.38 -38.82
C SER A 126 6.31 -2.32 -40.05
N THR A 127 5.27 -3.17 -40.12
CA THR A 127 4.28 -3.09 -41.22
C THR A 127 3.53 -1.76 -41.24
N TYR A 128 3.17 -1.22 -40.08
CA TYR A 128 2.46 0.06 -40.00
C TYR A 128 3.38 1.23 -40.38
N GLN A 129 4.64 1.22 -39.95
CA GLN A 129 5.64 2.20 -40.39
C GLN A 129 5.84 2.21 -41.91
N ALA A 130 5.87 1.03 -42.55
CA ALA A 130 5.92 0.95 -44.01
C ALA A 130 4.69 1.60 -44.67
N LYS A 131 3.50 1.41 -44.10
CA LYS A 131 2.27 2.09 -44.58
C LYS A 131 2.31 3.61 -44.39
N ILE A 132 2.87 4.10 -43.28
CA ILE A 132 3.07 5.55 -43.09
C ILE A 132 3.98 6.11 -44.18
N ILE A 133 5.08 5.41 -44.50
CA ILE A 133 6.01 5.83 -45.56
C ILE A 133 5.32 5.81 -46.93
N GLU A 134 4.52 4.77 -47.22
CA GLU A 134 3.77 4.64 -48.48
C GLU A 134 2.70 5.73 -48.64
N LYS A 135 1.93 6.02 -47.59
CA LYS A 135 0.83 7.00 -47.63
C LYS A 135 1.25 8.43 -47.37
N GLY A 136 2.43 8.64 -46.78
CA GLY A 136 3.02 9.96 -46.50
C GLY A 136 2.51 10.64 -45.22
N SER A 137 1.49 10.09 -44.54
CA SER A 137 1.00 10.59 -43.25
C SER A 137 0.43 9.47 -42.38
N GLU A 138 0.40 9.69 -41.07
CA GLU A 138 -0.20 8.73 -40.11
C GLU A 138 -1.72 8.64 -40.28
N GLU A 139 -2.40 9.76 -40.48
CA GLU A 139 -3.86 9.79 -40.68
C GLU A 139 -4.28 8.99 -41.93
N ALA A 140 -3.51 9.08 -43.02
CA ALA A 140 -3.79 8.32 -44.24
C ALA A 140 -3.47 6.82 -44.08
N ALA A 141 -2.45 6.48 -43.29
CA ALA A 141 -2.11 5.09 -42.97
C ALA A 141 -3.15 4.45 -42.05
N ASP A 142 -3.74 5.22 -41.13
CA ASP A 142 -4.81 4.80 -40.24
C ASP A 142 -6.09 4.46 -40.99
N LEU A 143 -6.51 5.33 -41.91
CA LEU A 143 -7.68 5.08 -42.75
C LEU A 143 -7.52 3.82 -43.62
N ALA A 144 -6.29 3.47 -43.98
CA ALA A 144 -5.98 2.31 -44.80
C ALA A 144 -5.73 1.02 -44.00
N THR A 145 -5.55 1.10 -42.67
CA THR A 145 -5.18 -0.05 -41.83
C THR A 145 -6.36 -0.50 -40.99
N ARG A 146 -6.60 -1.81 -40.94
CA ARG A 146 -7.59 -2.38 -40.01
C ARG A 146 -7.15 -2.15 -38.57
N GLU A 147 -8.09 -1.88 -37.68
CA GLU A 147 -7.81 -1.57 -36.27
C GLU A 147 -6.99 -2.66 -35.57
N ASP A 148 -7.29 -3.94 -35.84
CA ASP A 148 -6.59 -5.09 -35.21
C ASP A 148 -5.10 -5.20 -35.62
N GLU A 149 -4.76 -4.73 -36.82
CA GLU A 149 -3.40 -4.79 -37.37
C GLU A 149 -2.57 -3.56 -36.97
N ARG A 150 -3.24 -2.48 -36.59
CA ARG A 150 -2.61 -1.21 -36.26
C ARG A 150 -1.86 -1.33 -34.93
N TRP A 151 -0.54 -1.13 -34.99
CA TRP A 151 0.28 -0.99 -33.78
C TRP A 151 1.35 0.09 -33.96
N PRO A 152 1.50 1.02 -33.00
CA PRO A 152 0.73 1.16 -31.75
C PRO A 152 -0.72 1.67 -31.98
N PRO A 153 -1.64 1.44 -31.02
CA PRO A 153 -2.96 2.05 -31.07
C PRO A 153 -2.85 3.58 -31.04
N PRO A 154 -3.81 4.31 -31.62
CA PRO A 154 -3.82 5.77 -31.60
C PRO A 154 -3.83 6.29 -30.16
N PRO A 155 -3.11 7.39 -29.86
CA PRO A 155 -3.26 8.04 -28.57
C PRO A 155 -4.67 8.63 -28.42
N MET A 156 -5.23 8.47 -27.22
CA MET A 156 -6.53 9.05 -26.87
C MET A 156 -6.37 10.53 -26.48
N THR A 157 -6.27 11.40 -27.49
CA THR A 157 -6.23 12.86 -27.35
C THR A 157 -7.63 13.43 -27.11
N PRO A 158 -7.75 14.66 -26.57
CA PRO A 158 -9.05 15.34 -26.46
C PRO A 158 -9.78 15.47 -27.80
N LYS A 159 -9.04 15.64 -28.91
CA LYS A 159 -9.60 15.67 -30.26
C LYS A 159 -10.21 14.32 -30.62
N THR A 160 -9.49 13.22 -30.44
CA THR A 160 -10.02 11.88 -30.73
C THR A 160 -11.18 11.50 -29.81
N LEU A 161 -11.17 11.88 -28.53
CA LEU A 161 -12.32 11.72 -27.64
C LEU A 161 -13.54 12.51 -28.12
N PHE A 162 -13.33 13.76 -28.55
CA PHE A 162 -14.39 14.58 -29.11
C PHE A 162 -14.97 13.98 -30.38
N ASP A 163 -14.10 13.51 -31.29
CA ASP A 163 -14.50 12.90 -32.54
C ASP A 163 -15.31 11.62 -32.33
N LEU A 164 -14.97 10.80 -31.33
CA LEU A 164 -15.67 9.55 -31.01
C LEU A 164 -17.03 9.75 -30.34
N TYR A 165 -17.16 10.71 -29.43
CA TYR A 165 -18.37 10.85 -28.60
C TYR A 165 -19.28 12.00 -29.00
N TYR A 166 -18.74 13.09 -29.54
CA TYR A 166 -19.48 14.34 -29.71
C TYR A 166 -19.57 14.83 -31.15
N ALA A 167 -18.68 14.39 -32.06
CA ALA A 167 -18.63 14.96 -33.39
C ALA A 167 -19.87 14.65 -34.24
N GLU A 168 -20.47 13.47 -34.12
CA GLU A 168 -21.70 13.13 -34.85
C GLU A 168 -22.86 14.03 -34.41
N ASP A 169 -23.11 14.12 -33.10
CA ASP A 169 -24.13 14.99 -32.50
C ASP A 169 -23.98 16.45 -32.94
N VAL A 170 -22.75 16.98 -32.92
CA VAL A 170 -22.47 18.36 -33.33
C VAL A 170 -22.69 18.56 -34.82
N ARG A 171 -22.30 17.61 -35.67
CA ARG A 171 -22.55 17.67 -37.13
C ARG A 171 -24.04 17.62 -37.45
N GLU A 172 -24.80 16.78 -36.75
CA GLU A 172 -26.25 16.71 -36.92
C GLU A 172 -26.95 18.00 -36.48
N ALA A 173 -26.57 18.53 -35.31
CA ALA A 173 -27.07 19.81 -34.81
C ALA A 173 -26.77 20.97 -35.77
N PHE A 174 -25.57 21.00 -36.35
CA PHE A 174 -25.19 22.00 -37.35
C PHE A 174 -26.03 21.89 -38.62
N LYS A 175 -26.16 20.68 -39.20
CA LYS A 175 -27.00 20.45 -40.40
C LYS A 175 -28.46 20.81 -40.16
N LYS A 176 -28.99 20.54 -38.96
CA LYS A 176 -30.35 20.90 -38.57
C LYS A 176 -30.53 22.42 -38.56
N ARG A 177 -29.60 23.14 -37.93
CA ARG A 177 -29.59 24.60 -37.89
C ARG A 177 -29.51 25.22 -39.29
N ASP A 178 -28.69 24.68 -40.18
CA ASP A 178 -28.57 25.20 -41.55
C ASP A 178 -29.88 25.02 -42.35
N LYS A 179 -30.56 23.89 -42.18
CA LYS A 179 -31.89 23.65 -42.78
C LYS A 179 -32.98 24.59 -42.24
N GLU A 180 -32.89 24.99 -40.98
CA GLU A 180 -33.83 25.94 -40.36
C GLU A 180 -33.62 27.38 -40.83
N ASN A 181 -32.41 27.72 -41.34
CA ASN A 181 -32.05 29.06 -41.80
C ASN A 181 -32.12 29.24 -43.33
N SER A 182 -32.47 28.18 -44.09
CA SER A 182 -32.67 28.21 -45.54
C SER A 182 -34.15 28.16 -45.90
#